data_AF-S0J390-F1
#
_entry.id   AF-S0J390-F1
#
_cell.length_a   1.000
_cell.length_b   1.000
_cell.length_c   1.000
_cell.angle_alpha   90.00
_cell.angle_beta   90.00
_cell.angle_gamma   90.00
#
_symmetry.space_group_name_H-M   'P 1'
#
loop_
_entity.id
_entity.type
_entity.pdbx_description
1 polymer ?
#
loop_
_entity_poly.entity_id
_entity_poly.type
_entity_poly.pdbx_seq_one_letter_code
_entity_poly.pdbx_strand_id
1 'polypeptide(L)'
;MKTNKMKIWIGCGIICVLSVLLSSWYAVTFNDSRLIVPMDFKNYVFEIRDLPMIVSVSLTCIYLAMLFVVLFIHTGKKQRQAEETGVTRKINPRLGRLGVLGFLGFAGFWTYSVNGIVFPFAFFLFFGFFGFYYEGKMSGTFMDERFRENIACAKLKAYRITFGIMLIALVILCQGKLFGSLEYTLIAAIITLSLALALGIFLSEYLLYRYDHDDQAEEGGE
;
A
#
# COMPACT_ATOMS: atom_id res chain seq x y z
N MET A 1 4.95 20.60 -4.11
CA MET A 1 4.67 21.68 -3.13
C MET A 1 5.80 22.70 -3.17
N LYS A 2 5.54 24.02 -3.20
CA LYS A 2 6.62 25.04 -3.22
C LYS A 2 7.52 24.81 -2.00
N THR A 3 8.84 24.87 -2.16
CA THR A 3 9.83 24.51 -1.12
C THR A 3 9.58 25.20 0.22
N ASN A 4 9.14 26.46 0.21
CA ASN A 4 8.77 27.20 1.43
C ASN A 4 7.51 26.63 2.12
N LYS A 5 6.49 26.20 1.37
CA LYS A 5 5.30 25.56 1.95
C LYS A 5 5.67 24.23 2.62
N MET A 6 6.59 23.46 2.02
CA MET A 6 7.09 22.21 2.61
C MET A 6 7.78 22.42 3.96
N LYS A 7 8.62 23.45 4.08
CA LYS A 7 9.27 23.79 5.35
C LYS A 7 8.26 24.15 6.45
N ILE A 8 7.16 24.84 6.10
CA ILE A 8 6.09 25.19 7.06
C ILE A 8 5.39 23.92 7.57
N TRP A 9 5.01 23.00 6.69
CA TRP A 9 4.38 21.74 7.09
C TRP A 9 5.26 20.88 7.98
N ILE A 10 6.57 20.82 7.68
CA ILE A 10 7.55 20.13 8.52
C ILE A 10 7.67 20.82 9.88
N GLY A 11 7.74 22.15 9.92
CA GLY A 11 7.78 22.93 11.15
C GLY A 11 6.55 22.71 12.03
N CYS A 12 5.34 22.73 11.46
CA CYS A 12 4.10 22.39 12.17
C CYS A 12 4.13 20.97 12.75
N GLY A 13 4.67 20.00 12.01
CA GLY A 13 4.84 18.62 12.50
C GLY A 13 5.80 18.55 13.69
N ILE A 14 6.92 19.25 13.63
CA ILE A 14 7.88 19.34 14.76
C ILE A 14 7.21 19.95 15.99
N ILE A 15 6.43 21.02 15.82
CA ILE A 15 5.69 21.67 16.91
C ILE A 15 4.66 20.71 17.53
N CYS A 16 3.95 19.91 16.71
CA CYS A 16 3.02 18.89 17.20
C CYS A 16 3.71 17.83 18.07
N VAL A 17 4.89 17.37 17.65
CA VAL A 17 5.65 16.37 18.42
C VAL A 17 6.16 16.99 19.73
N LEU A 18 6.73 18.19 19.66
CA LEU A 18 7.22 18.89 20.85
C LEU A 18 6.10 19.19 21.85
N SER A 19 4.91 19.57 21.38
CA SER A 19 3.77 19.85 22.26
C SER A 19 3.29 18.59 22.97
N VAL A 20 3.20 17.45 22.27
CA VAL A 20 2.85 16.16 22.91
C VAL A 20 3.91 15.73 23.92
N LEU A 21 5.20 15.91 23.62
CA LEU A 21 6.27 15.59 24.57
C LEU A 21 6.21 16.45 25.83
N LEU A 22 6.00 17.77 25.68
CA LEU A 22 5.84 18.67 26.83
C LEU A 22 4.60 18.35 27.64
N SER A 23 3.46 18.10 26.98
CA SER A 23 2.21 17.71 27.65
C SER A 23 2.33 16.36 28.34
N SER A 24 3.08 15.43 27.75
CA SER A 24 3.34 14.12 28.34
C SER A 24 4.22 14.24 29.58
N TRP A 25 5.29 15.03 29.51
CA TRP A 25 6.12 15.35 30.67
C TRP A 25 5.28 15.97 31.79
N TYR A 26 4.49 17.01 31.47
CA TYR A 26 3.61 17.67 32.43
C TYR A 26 2.64 16.68 33.10
N ALA A 27 2.01 15.80 32.30
CA ALA A 27 1.05 14.85 32.83
C ALA A 27 1.71 13.79 33.74
N VAL A 28 2.93 13.33 33.43
CA VAL A 28 3.69 12.43 34.33
C VAL A 28 4.04 13.13 35.64
N THR A 29 4.48 14.39 35.60
CA THR A 29 4.97 15.09 36.79
C THR A 29 3.87 15.71 37.66
N PHE A 30 2.74 16.11 37.08
CA PHE A 30 1.73 16.93 37.76
C PHE A 30 0.27 16.44 37.61
N ASN A 31 0.01 15.42 36.78
CA ASN A 31 -1.34 14.92 36.48
C ASN A 31 -1.47 13.39 36.63
N ASP A 32 -0.67 12.79 37.50
CA ASP A 32 -0.70 11.35 37.81
C ASP A 32 -0.64 10.43 36.56
N SER A 33 0.01 10.89 35.49
CA SER A 33 0.09 10.21 34.19
C SER A 33 -1.25 9.90 33.52
N ARG A 34 -2.32 10.62 33.89
CA ARG A 34 -3.63 10.53 33.24
C ARG A 34 -3.51 10.81 31.74
N LEU A 35 -4.29 10.08 30.95
CA LEU A 35 -4.30 10.11 29.47
C LEU A 35 -3.03 9.61 28.76
N ILE A 36 -2.00 9.22 29.51
CA ILE A 36 -0.80 8.53 28.98
C ILE A 36 -0.89 7.02 29.26
N VAL A 37 -1.27 6.67 30.49
CA VAL A 37 -1.42 5.29 30.95
C VAL A 37 -2.82 4.78 30.59
N PRO A 38 -2.99 3.49 30.24
CA PRO A 38 -4.31 2.91 29.99
C PRO A 38 -5.23 3.13 31.19
N MET A 39 -6.37 3.78 30.94
CA MET A 39 -7.34 4.17 31.95
C MET A 39 -8.74 3.74 31.53
N ASP A 40 -9.58 3.44 32.51
CA ASP A 40 -10.98 3.11 32.25
C ASP A 40 -11.77 4.39 31.96
N PHE A 41 -12.09 4.59 30.69
CA PHE A 41 -12.87 5.75 30.22
C PHE A 41 -14.31 5.76 30.75
N LYS A 42 -14.85 4.64 31.27
CA LYS A 42 -16.22 4.61 31.82
C LYS A 42 -16.37 5.47 33.07
N ASN A 43 -15.31 5.61 33.85
CA ASN A 43 -15.30 6.37 35.11
C ASN A 43 -14.50 7.68 34.98
N TYR A 44 -14.23 8.13 33.76
CA TYR A 44 -13.43 9.32 33.52
C TYR A 44 -14.20 10.60 33.87
N VAL A 45 -13.62 11.40 34.76
CA VAL A 45 -14.10 12.75 35.08
C VAL A 45 -13.03 13.74 34.66
N PHE A 46 -13.41 14.72 33.83
CA PHE A 46 -12.48 15.72 33.30
C PHE A 46 -11.90 16.60 34.41
N GLU A 47 -10.58 16.78 34.37
CA GLU A 47 -9.88 17.75 35.21
C GLU A 47 -9.13 18.78 34.36
N ILE A 48 -8.99 20.00 34.88
CA ILE A 48 -8.30 21.10 34.18
C ILE A 48 -6.83 20.75 33.86
N ARG A 49 -6.22 19.87 34.65
CA ARG A 49 -4.85 19.36 34.45
C ARG A 49 -4.73 18.45 33.21
N ASP A 50 -5.83 17.92 32.70
CA ASP A 50 -5.87 17.10 31.47
C ASP A 50 -5.76 17.95 30.19
N LEU A 51 -6.03 19.26 30.30
CA LEU A 51 -6.14 20.18 29.17
C LEU A 51 -4.88 20.23 28.28
N PRO A 52 -3.64 20.29 28.82
CA PRO A 52 -2.43 20.26 28.00
C PRO A 52 -2.35 19.00 27.12
N MET A 53 -2.73 17.85 27.67
CA MET A 53 -2.71 16.59 26.92
C MET A 53 -3.79 16.58 25.84
N ILE A 54 -5.04 16.92 26.19
CA ILE A 54 -6.16 16.94 25.25
C ILE A 54 -5.91 17.91 24.10
N VAL A 55 -5.38 19.11 24.38
CA VAL A 55 -5.10 20.11 23.35
C VAL A 55 -3.97 19.65 22.42
N SER A 56 -2.88 19.11 22.97
CA SER A 56 -1.76 18.62 22.17
C SER A 56 -2.19 17.48 21.25
N VAL A 57 -2.91 16.48 21.78
CA VAL A 57 -3.42 15.35 20.99
C VAL A 57 -4.40 15.83 19.93
N SER A 58 -5.37 16.67 20.27
CA SER A 58 -6.34 17.20 19.30
C SER A 58 -5.65 17.94 18.15
N LEU A 59 -4.65 18.76 18.47
CA LEU A 59 -3.87 19.49 17.47
C LEU A 59 -3.08 18.54 16.55
N THR A 60 -2.51 17.46 17.10
CA THR A 60 -1.84 16.44 16.29
C THR A 60 -2.81 15.69 15.38
N CYS A 61 -4.01 15.34 15.87
CA CYS A 61 -5.04 14.69 15.07
C CYS A 61 -5.49 15.57 13.91
N ILE A 62 -5.72 16.87 14.16
CA ILE A 62 -6.07 17.84 13.11
C ILE A 62 -4.95 17.96 12.08
N TYR A 63 -3.69 18.05 12.53
CA TYR A 63 -2.53 18.11 11.63
C TYR A 63 -2.44 16.86 10.73
N LEU A 64 -2.60 15.66 11.29
CA LEU A 64 -2.58 14.41 10.54
C LEU A 64 -3.72 14.34 9.52
N ALA A 65 -4.93 14.75 9.90
CA ALA A 65 -6.07 14.80 8.99
C ALA A 65 -5.85 15.78 7.83
N MET A 66 -5.35 16.98 8.11
CA MET A 66 -5.04 17.96 7.07
C MET A 66 -3.90 17.49 6.16
N LEU A 67 -2.86 16.86 6.72
CA LEU A 67 -1.75 16.30 5.95
C LEU A 67 -2.28 15.23 4.98
N PHE A 68 -3.17 14.35 5.43
CA PHE A 68 -3.80 13.34 4.59
C PHE A 68 -4.59 13.97 3.43
N VAL A 69 -5.43 14.97 3.71
CA VAL A 69 -6.20 15.70 2.68
C VAL A 69 -5.28 16.37 1.65
N VAL A 70 -4.22 17.04 2.11
CA VAL A 70 -3.26 17.71 1.22
C VAL A 70 -2.51 16.71 0.35
N LEU A 71 -2.07 15.58 0.91
CA LEU A 71 -1.43 14.51 0.15
C LEU A 71 -2.37 13.94 -0.92
N PHE A 72 -3.65 13.73 -0.58
CA PHE A 72 -4.64 13.22 -1.51
C PHE A 72 -4.88 14.19 -2.68
N ILE A 73 -5.05 15.49 -2.39
CA ILE A 73 -5.20 16.53 -3.41
C ILE A 73 -3.94 16.61 -4.28
N HIS A 74 -2.74 16.51 -3.70
CA HIS A 74 -1.50 16.58 -4.47
C HIS A 74 -1.32 15.35 -5.37
N THR A 75 -1.69 14.17 -4.88
CA THR A 75 -1.67 12.92 -5.65
C THR A 75 -2.64 13.01 -6.83
N GLY A 76 -3.87 13.48 -6.60
CA GLY A 76 -4.86 13.68 -7.66
C GLY A 76 -4.45 14.75 -8.68
N LYS A 77 -3.86 15.88 -8.24
CA LYS A 77 -3.33 16.90 -9.15
C LYS A 77 -2.18 16.39 -10.00
N LYS A 78 -1.28 15.59 -9.42
CA LYS A 78 -0.16 14.98 -10.13
C LYS A 78 -0.65 13.95 -11.16
N GLN A 79 -1.72 13.23 -10.85
CA GLN A 79 -2.36 12.31 -11.78
C GLN A 79 -3.01 13.05 -12.96
N ARG A 80 -3.78 14.11 -12.70
CA ARG A 80 -4.35 14.97 -13.76
C ARG A 80 -3.28 15.61 -14.64
N GLN A 81 -2.19 16.07 -14.03
CA GLN A 81 -1.07 16.64 -14.78
C GLN A 81 -0.38 15.59 -15.68
N ALA A 82 -0.30 14.33 -15.25
CA ALA A 82 0.19 13.24 -16.08
C ALA A 82 -0.75 12.97 -17.28
N GLU A 83 -2.07 13.00 -17.05
CA GLU A 83 -3.08 12.88 -18.12
C GLU A 83 -3.01 14.03 -19.13
N GLU A 84 -2.78 15.27 -18.67
CA GLU A 84 -2.66 16.47 -19.52
C GLU A 84 -1.36 16.48 -20.33
N THR A 85 -0.24 16.02 -19.75
CA THR A 85 1.04 15.94 -20.47
C THR A 85 1.14 14.75 -21.42
N GLY A 86 0.24 13.77 -21.30
CA GLY A 86 0.28 12.54 -22.09
C GLY A 86 1.58 11.78 -21.90
N VAL A 87 2.18 11.76 -20.69
CA VAL A 87 3.41 11.03 -20.40
C VAL A 87 3.22 10.26 -19.10
N THR A 88 3.66 9.00 -19.05
CA THR A 88 3.60 8.20 -17.84
C THR A 88 4.44 8.84 -16.73
N ARG A 89 4.08 8.59 -15.47
CA ARG A 89 4.81 9.16 -14.33
C ARG A 89 6.30 8.81 -14.47
N LYS A 90 7.16 9.84 -14.52
CA LYS A 90 8.62 9.64 -14.44
C LYS A 90 8.96 9.06 -13.06
N ILE A 91 9.14 7.75 -13.02
CA ILE A 91 9.58 6.98 -11.87
C ILE A 91 11.09 6.84 -11.99
N ASN A 92 11.83 7.04 -10.89
CA ASN A 92 13.27 6.83 -10.93
C ASN A 92 13.51 5.33 -11.20
N PRO A 93 14.36 4.94 -12.18
CA PRO A 93 14.65 3.53 -12.47
C PRO A 93 15.07 2.70 -11.25
N ARG A 94 15.58 3.37 -10.19
CA ARG A 94 15.89 2.75 -8.90
C ARG A 94 14.66 2.17 -8.17
N LEU A 95 13.45 2.69 -8.39
CA LEU A 95 12.22 2.11 -7.85
C LEU A 95 11.90 0.76 -8.47
N GLY A 96 12.33 0.48 -9.71
CA GLY A 96 12.20 -0.86 -10.31
C GLY A 96 12.97 -1.94 -9.54
N ARG A 97 14.01 -1.57 -8.77
CA ARG A 97 14.72 -2.49 -7.87
C ARG A 97 13.88 -2.93 -6.67
N LEU A 98 12.81 -2.19 -6.34
CA LEU A 98 11.86 -2.61 -5.31
C LEU A 98 11.13 -3.90 -5.70
N GLY A 99 11.17 -4.30 -6.98
CA GLY A 99 10.67 -5.61 -7.39
C GLY A 99 11.37 -6.78 -6.72
N VAL A 100 12.62 -6.63 -6.28
CA VAL A 100 13.34 -7.67 -5.50
C VAL A 100 12.67 -7.93 -4.15
N LEU A 101 11.93 -6.96 -3.59
CA LEU A 101 11.14 -7.18 -2.38
C LEU A 101 10.03 -8.22 -2.58
N GLY A 102 9.71 -8.61 -3.82
CA GLY A 102 8.78 -9.70 -4.08
C GLY A 102 9.20 -11.03 -3.45
N PHE A 103 10.51 -11.27 -3.29
CA PHE A 103 11.00 -12.48 -2.61
C PHE A 103 10.63 -12.54 -1.13
N LEU A 104 10.23 -11.43 -0.49
CA LEU A 104 9.68 -11.45 0.86
C LEU A 104 8.42 -12.30 0.97
N GLY A 105 7.75 -12.63 -0.15
CA GLY A 105 6.62 -13.55 -0.14
C GLY A 105 6.94 -14.95 0.38
N PHE A 106 8.19 -15.40 0.27
CA PHE A 106 8.63 -16.69 0.83
C PHE A 106 8.76 -16.70 2.35
N ALA A 107 8.78 -15.54 3.00
CA ALA A 107 8.84 -15.45 4.46
C ALA A 107 7.62 -16.08 5.16
N GLY A 108 6.50 -16.26 4.44
CA GLY A 108 5.33 -16.97 4.93
C GLY A 108 5.62 -18.41 5.34
N PHE A 109 6.38 -19.16 4.53
CA PHE A 109 6.77 -20.54 4.84
C PHE A 109 7.69 -20.61 6.07
N TRP A 110 8.67 -19.71 6.14
CA TRP A 110 9.61 -19.65 7.26
C TRP A 110 8.89 -19.37 8.59
N THR A 111 7.98 -18.39 8.61
CA THR A 111 7.30 -17.95 9.84
C THR A 111 6.29 -18.99 10.33
N TYR A 112 5.62 -19.70 9.42
CA TYR A 112 4.71 -20.79 9.78
C TYR A 112 5.45 -21.93 10.50
N SER A 113 6.65 -22.30 10.02
CA SER A 113 7.46 -23.35 10.64
C SER A 113 7.91 -23.02 12.07
N VAL A 114 8.00 -21.74 12.44
CA VAL A 114 8.49 -21.30 13.75
C VAL A 114 7.35 -21.10 14.74
N ASN A 115 6.25 -20.48 14.31
CA ASN A 115 5.18 -20.02 15.21
C ASN A 115 3.84 -20.75 15.03
N GLY A 116 3.66 -21.55 13.97
CA GLY A 116 2.38 -22.22 13.67
C GLY A 116 1.23 -21.26 13.28
N ILE A 117 1.50 -19.96 13.17
CA ILE A 117 0.49 -18.93 12.85
C ILE A 117 0.25 -18.92 11.33
N VAL A 118 -1.01 -18.87 10.91
CA VAL A 118 -1.43 -18.91 9.50
C VAL A 118 -1.27 -17.57 8.77
N PHE A 119 -1.39 -16.44 9.49
CA PHE A 119 -1.30 -15.08 8.94
C PHE A 119 -0.11 -14.79 8.00
N PRO A 120 1.13 -15.27 8.27
CA PRO A 120 2.29 -15.02 7.41
C PRO A 120 2.14 -15.49 5.96
N PHE A 121 1.22 -16.40 5.65
CA PHE A 121 0.92 -16.76 4.27
C PHE A 121 0.32 -15.61 3.44
N ALA A 122 -0.22 -14.57 4.08
CA ALA A 122 -0.61 -13.33 3.40
C ALA A 122 0.59 -12.62 2.74
N PHE A 123 1.83 -12.92 3.17
CA PHE A 123 3.03 -12.34 2.56
C PHE A 123 3.21 -12.75 1.10
N PHE A 124 2.53 -13.77 0.59
CA PHE A 124 2.53 -14.04 -0.86
C PHE A 124 2.04 -12.86 -1.70
N LEU A 125 1.30 -11.90 -1.12
CA LEU A 125 0.98 -10.62 -1.75
C LEU A 125 2.23 -9.84 -2.21
N PHE A 126 3.38 -10.01 -1.52
CA PHE A 126 4.63 -9.38 -1.91
C PHE A 126 5.07 -9.78 -3.32
N PHE A 127 4.70 -10.95 -3.85
CA PHE A 127 5.02 -11.27 -5.25
C PHE A 127 4.46 -10.26 -6.26
N GLY A 128 3.41 -9.51 -5.91
CA GLY A 128 2.94 -8.40 -6.74
C GLY A 128 3.98 -7.30 -6.94
N PHE A 129 4.96 -7.17 -6.04
CA PHE A 129 6.05 -6.20 -6.15
C PHE A 129 6.93 -6.45 -7.38
N PHE A 130 6.99 -7.67 -7.91
CA PHE A 130 7.67 -7.91 -9.18
C PHE A 130 7.12 -7.02 -10.32
N GLY A 131 5.87 -6.55 -10.21
CA GLY A 131 5.29 -5.58 -11.15
C GLY A 131 6.06 -4.26 -11.19
N PHE A 132 6.63 -3.81 -10.07
CA PHE A 132 7.43 -2.58 -10.01
C PHE A 132 8.66 -2.63 -10.92
N TYR A 133 9.20 -3.82 -11.20
CA TYR A 133 10.30 -3.96 -12.16
C TYR A 133 9.88 -3.53 -13.57
N TYR A 134 8.69 -3.94 -14.01
CA TYR A 134 8.14 -3.59 -15.31
C TYR A 134 7.62 -2.15 -15.34
N GLU A 135 6.92 -1.70 -14.29
CA GLU A 135 6.49 -0.30 -14.14
C GLU A 135 7.71 0.66 -14.20
N GLY A 136 8.83 0.27 -13.57
CA GLY A 136 10.07 1.02 -13.61
C GLY A 136 10.72 1.08 -14.99
N LYS A 137 10.56 0.04 -15.83
CA LYS A 137 11.01 0.04 -17.23
C LYS A 137 10.12 0.91 -18.13
N MET A 138 8.81 0.96 -17.87
CA MET A 138 7.85 1.78 -18.61
C MET A 138 7.80 3.24 -18.13
N SER A 139 8.73 3.64 -17.26
CA SER A 139 8.75 4.99 -16.72
C SER A 139 9.13 6.03 -17.77
N GLY A 140 8.26 7.02 -17.96
CA GLY A 140 8.53 8.17 -18.83
C GLY A 140 8.30 7.87 -20.31
N THR A 141 7.59 6.78 -20.62
CA THR A 141 6.99 6.55 -21.93
C THR A 141 5.90 7.58 -22.22
N PHE A 142 5.77 7.98 -23.48
CA PHE A 142 4.68 8.85 -23.92
C PHE A 142 3.39 8.03 -23.92
N MET A 143 2.34 8.60 -23.34
CA MET A 143 1.04 8.01 -23.12
C MET A 143 0.11 8.42 -24.28
N ASP A 144 0.36 7.84 -25.44
CA ASP A 144 -0.49 7.99 -26.62
C ASP A 144 -1.80 7.18 -26.49
N GLU A 145 -2.66 7.26 -27.50
CA GLU A 145 -3.94 6.54 -27.52
C GLU A 145 -3.72 5.01 -27.47
N ARG A 146 -2.71 4.52 -28.18
CA ARG A 146 -2.33 3.10 -28.19
C ARG A 146 -1.89 2.62 -26.82
N PHE A 147 -1.03 3.36 -26.12
CA PHE A 147 -0.56 3.01 -24.79
C PHE A 147 -1.74 2.93 -23.80
N ARG A 148 -2.73 3.82 -23.92
CA ARG A 148 -3.95 3.75 -23.10
C ARG A 148 -4.78 2.51 -23.39
N GLU A 149 -4.90 2.12 -24.66
CA GLU A 149 -5.56 0.88 -25.06
C GLU A 149 -4.80 -0.35 -24.54
N ASN A 150 -3.47 -0.36 -24.65
CA ASN A 150 -2.60 -1.41 -24.13
C ASN A 150 -2.71 -1.56 -22.61
N ILE A 151 -2.81 -0.45 -21.85
CA ILE A 151 -3.12 -0.50 -20.41
C ILE A 151 -4.45 -1.20 -20.15
N ALA A 152 -5.51 -0.82 -20.88
CA ALA A 152 -6.84 -1.38 -20.69
C ALA A 152 -6.86 -2.87 -21.02
N CYS A 153 -6.25 -3.27 -22.15
CA CYS A 153 -6.14 -4.64 -22.59
C CYS A 153 -5.32 -5.49 -21.60
N ALA A 154 -4.16 -5.00 -21.16
CA ALA A 154 -3.31 -5.67 -20.17
C ALA A 154 -4.03 -5.89 -18.84
N LYS A 155 -4.71 -4.86 -18.32
CA LYS A 155 -5.48 -4.97 -17.07
C LYS A 155 -6.65 -5.93 -17.20
N LEU A 156 -7.41 -5.85 -18.29
CA LEU A 156 -8.55 -6.75 -18.52
C LEU A 156 -8.09 -8.20 -18.61
N LYS A 157 -7.00 -8.48 -19.35
CA LYS A 157 -6.43 -9.81 -19.46
C LYS A 157 -5.91 -10.33 -18.11
N ALA A 158 -5.17 -9.50 -17.37
CA ALA A 158 -4.65 -9.84 -16.05
C ALA A 158 -5.78 -10.13 -15.06
N TYR A 159 -6.81 -9.28 -15.01
CA TYR A 159 -7.97 -9.50 -14.16
C TYR A 159 -8.76 -10.73 -14.56
N ARG A 160 -8.96 -10.99 -15.85
CA ARG A 160 -9.65 -12.21 -16.31
C ARG A 160 -8.94 -13.48 -15.83
N ILE A 161 -7.60 -13.51 -15.89
CA ILE A 161 -6.79 -14.62 -15.39
C ILE A 161 -6.91 -14.71 -13.86
N THR A 162 -6.77 -13.59 -13.17
CA THR A 162 -6.84 -13.50 -11.70
C THR A 162 -8.18 -13.97 -11.16
N PHE A 163 -9.29 -13.44 -11.70
CA PHE A 163 -10.64 -13.87 -11.36
C PHE A 163 -10.89 -15.34 -11.72
N GLY A 164 -10.37 -15.82 -12.85
CA GLY A 164 -10.45 -17.23 -13.22
C GLY A 164 -9.79 -18.15 -12.17
N ILE A 165 -8.58 -17.81 -11.73
CA ILE A 165 -7.87 -18.56 -10.69
C ILE A 165 -8.62 -18.48 -9.35
N MET A 166 -9.08 -17.30 -8.95
CA MET A 166 -9.86 -17.14 -7.71
C MET A 166 -11.17 -17.93 -7.74
N LEU A 167 -11.85 -17.99 -8.88
CA LEU A 167 -13.08 -18.77 -9.04
C LEU A 167 -12.80 -20.26 -8.94
N ILE A 168 -11.78 -20.77 -9.63
CA ILE A 168 -11.38 -22.19 -9.54
C ILE A 168 -10.98 -22.53 -8.10
N ALA A 169 -10.17 -21.67 -7.46
CA ALA A 169 -9.77 -21.84 -6.08
C ALA A 169 -10.99 -21.90 -5.16
N LEU A 170 -11.95 -20.98 -5.30
CA LEU A 170 -13.19 -20.98 -4.53
C LEU A 170 -13.96 -22.29 -4.68
N VAL A 171 -14.16 -22.78 -5.91
CA VAL A 171 -14.87 -24.04 -6.18
C VAL A 171 -14.20 -25.23 -5.50
N ILE A 172 -12.86 -25.28 -5.52
CA ILE A 172 -12.09 -26.37 -4.89
C ILE A 172 -12.13 -26.25 -3.35
N LEU A 173 -11.96 -25.04 -2.81
CA LEU A 173 -11.89 -24.78 -1.36
C LEU A 173 -13.25 -24.94 -0.67
N CYS A 174 -14.36 -24.57 -1.35
CA CYS A 174 -15.72 -24.75 -0.83
C CYS A 174 -16.11 -26.21 -0.61
N GLN A 175 -15.37 -27.19 -1.15
CA GLN A 175 -15.61 -28.60 -0.86
C GLN A 175 -15.29 -28.97 0.61
N GLY A 176 -14.58 -28.10 1.34
CA GLY A 176 -14.38 -28.17 2.79
C GLY A 176 -13.56 -29.37 3.29
N LYS A 177 -13.09 -30.23 2.38
CA LYS A 177 -12.37 -31.48 2.69
C LYS A 177 -10.94 -31.50 2.14
N LEU A 178 -10.30 -30.34 1.97
CA LEU A 178 -8.89 -30.33 1.57
C LEU A 178 -8.03 -30.89 2.71
N PHE A 179 -7.41 -32.04 2.47
CA PHE A 179 -6.57 -32.77 3.42
C PHE A 179 -7.24 -33.12 4.77
N GLY A 180 -8.57 -33.17 4.81
CA GLY A 180 -9.33 -33.61 5.99
C GLY A 180 -9.27 -32.68 7.21
N SER A 181 -8.66 -31.48 7.09
CA SER A 181 -8.64 -30.49 8.17
C SER A 181 -9.05 -29.09 7.68
N LEU A 182 -9.76 -28.38 8.55
CA LEU A 182 -10.15 -26.99 8.29
C LEU A 182 -8.93 -26.06 8.22
N GLU A 183 -7.89 -26.36 9.01
CA GLU A 183 -6.64 -25.60 9.05
C GLU A 183 -5.89 -25.65 7.72
N TYR A 184 -5.75 -26.83 7.10
CA TYR A 184 -5.11 -26.95 5.79
C TYR A 184 -5.95 -26.29 4.69
N THR A 185 -7.28 -26.37 4.80
CA THR A 185 -8.19 -25.66 3.89
C THR A 185 -8.00 -24.14 4.00
N LEU A 186 -7.87 -23.60 5.21
CA LEU A 186 -7.62 -22.17 5.46
C LEU A 186 -6.24 -21.73 4.96
N ILE A 187 -5.19 -22.53 5.20
CA ILE A 187 -3.84 -22.27 4.69
C ILE A 187 -3.88 -22.22 3.16
N ALA A 188 -4.45 -23.23 2.51
CA ALA A 188 -4.59 -23.27 1.06
C ALA A 188 -5.39 -22.08 0.52
N ALA A 189 -6.46 -21.67 1.21
CA ALA A 189 -7.25 -20.50 0.83
C ALA A 189 -6.44 -19.21 0.87
N ILE A 190 -5.72 -18.96 1.96
CA ILE A 190 -4.92 -17.74 2.11
C ILE A 190 -3.79 -17.71 1.08
N ILE A 191 -3.11 -18.84 0.85
CA ILE A 191 -2.03 -18.92 -0.14
C ILE A 191 -2.57 -18.64 -1.54
N THR A 192 -3.61 -19.36 -1.95
CA THR A 192 -4.18 -19.24 -3.30
C THR A 192 -4.73 -17.84 -3.57
N LEU A 193 -5.48 -17.26 -2.62
CA LEU A 193 -6.00 -15.90 -2.75
C LEU A 193 -4.87 -14.85 -2.80
N SER A 194 -3.90 -14.96 -1.90
CA SER A 194 -2.77 -14.02 -1.86
C SER A 194 -1.94 -14.09 -3.15
N LEU A 195 -1.68 -15.31 -3.65
CA LEU A 195 -0.94 -15.52 -4.89
C LEU A 195 -1.73 -15.04 -6.11
N ALA A 196 -3.04 -15.28 -6.17
CA ALA A 196 -3.88 -14.82 -7.27
C ALA A 196 -3.90 -13.28 -7.35
N LEU A 197 -4.06 -12.60 -6.22
CA LEU A 197 -4.01 -11.14 -6.15
C LEU A 197 -2.62 -10.60 -6.53
N ALA A 198 -1.56 -11.20 -5.99
CA ALA A 198 -0.19 -10.85 -6.36
C ALA A 198 0.06 -11.01 -7.87
N LEU A 199 -0.38 -12.13 -8.43
CA LEU A 199 -0.28 -12.41 -9.85
C LEU A 199 -1.03 -11.36 -10.67
N GLY A 200 -2.24 -10.96 -10.27
CA GLY A 200 -2.99 -9.93 -10.97
C GLY A 200 -2.26 -8.59 -11.07
N ILE A 201 -1.68 -8.14 -9.96
CA ILE A 201 -0.89 -6.89 -9.88
C ILE A 201 0.36 -6.99 -10.75
N PHE A 202 1.09 -8.11 -10.63
CA PHE A 202 2.29 -8.35 -11.42
C PHE A 202 2.00 -8.44 -12.92
N LEU A 203 0.98 -9.21 -13.28
CA LEU A 203 0.65 -9.57 -14.65
C LEU A 203 0.12 -8.37 -15.44
N SER A 204 -0.59 -7.43 -14.79
CA SER A 204 -1.02 -6.20 -15.48
C SER A 204 0.16 -5.36 -15.95
N GLU A 205 1.21 -5.22 -15.13
CA GLU A 205 2.42 -4.46 -15.51
C GLU A 205 3.29 -5.23 -16.51
N TYR A 206 3.41 -6.55 -16.36
CA TYR A 206 4.13 -7.39 -17.31
C TYR A 206 3.49 -7.40 -18.70
N LEU A 207 2.17 -7.57 -18.78
CA LEU A 207 1.45 -7.57 -20.06
C LEU A 207 1.50 -6.21 -20.72
N LEU A 208 1.39 -5.12 -19.95
CA LEU A 208 1.57 -3.78 -20.48
C LEU A 208 2.96 -3.60 -21.07
N TYR A 209 4.01 -4.03 -20.34
CA TYR A 209 5.38 -4.01 -20.83
C TYR A 209 5.52 -4.73 -22.16
N ARG A 210 4.93 -5.93 -22.25
CA ARG A 210 5.00 -6.77 -23.43
C ARG A 210 4.25 -6.20 -24.62
N TYR A 211 2.99 -5.78 -24.43
CA TYR A 211 2.19 -5.24 -25.52
C TYR A 211 2.86 -4.03 -26.15
N ASP A 212 3.39 -3.12 -25.35
CA ASP A 212 4.07 -1.93 -25.88
C ASP A 212 5.38 -2.24 -26.64
N HIS A 213 6.09 -3.31 -26.30
CA HIS A 213 7.34 -3.69 -26.97
C HIS A 213 7.13 -4.60 -28.21
N ASP A 214 6.19 -5.55 -28.14
CA ASP A 214 5.85 -6.43 -29.26
C ASP A 214 5.28 -5.59 -30.42
N ASP A 215 4.44 -4.61 -30.07
CA ASP A 215 3.83 -3.61 -30.97
C ASP A 215 4.85 -2.72 -31.71
N GLN A 216 5.91 -2.29 -31.01
CA GLN A 216 6.99 -1.47 -31.60
C GLN A 216 7.89 -2.28 -32.55
N ALA A 217 8.01 -3.58 -32.32
CA ALA A 217 8.80 -4.47 -33.18
C ALA A 217 8.10 -4.76 -34.53
N GLU A 218 6.77 -4.76 -34.56
CA GLU A 218 6.00 -4.93 -35.80
C GLU A 218 6.06 -3.68 -36.69
N GLU A 219 6.10 -2.46 -36.14
CA GLU A 219 6.20 -1.21 -36.91
C GLU A 219 7.60 -0.87 -37.42
N GLY A 220 8.66 -1.33 -36.76
CA GLY A 220 10.04 -1.11 -37.19
C GLY A 220 10.52 -2.07 -38.29
N GLY A 221 9.68 -3.02 -38.70
CA GLY A 221 9.97 -4.07 -39.67
C GLY A 221 9.42 -3.84 -41.08
N GLU A 222 8.76 -2.70 -41.34
CA GLU A 222 8.30 -2.28 -42.68
C GLU A 222 9.27 -1.32 -43.38
#